data_AF-A0A1I0E254-F1
#
_entry.id   AF-A0A1I0E254-F1
#
_cell.length_a   1.000
_cell.length_b   1.000
_cell.length_c   1.000
_cell.angle_alpha   90.00
_cell.angle_beta   90.00
_cell.angle_gamma   90.00
#
_symmetry.space_group_name_H-M   'P 1'
#
loop_
_entity.id
_entity.type
_entity.pdbx_description
1 polymer ?
#
loop_
_entity_poly.entity_id
_entity_poly.type
_entity_poly.pdbx_seq_one_letter_code
_entity_poly.pdbx_strand_id
1 'polypeptide(L)' 'MIDLLVDSESFDMIERGSISHLIVCKEEGIQMGDLVSLHDDNNKVNCVVKVNYIDCEGSGVDENYCILNVKKL' A
#
# COMPACT_ATOMS: atom_id res chain seq x y z
N MET A 1 9.76 8.87 -3.32
CA MET A 1 8.31 8.64 -3.21
C MET A 1 8.03 7.43 -4.05
N ILE A 2 7.43 6.40 -3.46
CA ILE A 2 7.18 5.13 -4.14
C ILE A 2 5.78 5.22 -4.75
N ASP A 3 5.64 4.88 -6.03
CA ASP A 3 4.37 4.91 -6.74
C ASP A 3 3.89 3.48 -6.95
N LEU A 4 2.72 3.13 -6.39
CA LEU A 4 2.12 1.81 -6.52
C LEU A 4 0.83 1.89 -7.34
N LEU A 5 0.75 1.00 -8.33
CA LEU A 5 -0.50 0.70 -9.01
C LEU A 5 -1.33 -0.23 -8.13
N VAL A 6 -2.57 0.15 -7.88
CA VAL A 6 -3.57 -0.65 -7.18
C VAL A 6 -4.83 -0.72 -8.02
N ASP A 7 -5.57 -1.82 -7.93
CA ASP A 7 -6.86 -1.90 -8.61
C ASP A 7 -7.81 -0.80 -8.08
N SER A 8 -8.75 -0.37 -8.93
CA SER A 8 -9.65 0.75 -8.60
C SER A 8 -10.52 0.49 -7.36
N GLU A 9 -10.87 -0.76 -7.05
CA GLU A 9 -11.70 -1.10 -5.89
C GLU A 9 -10.90 -0.91 -4.59
N SER A 10 -9.70 -1.50 -4.52
CA SER A 10 -8.74 -1.35 -3.44
C SER A 10 -8.35 0.12 -3.24
N PHE A 11 -8.11 0.85 -4.34
CA PHE A 11 -7.85 2.28 -4.29
C PHE A 11 -9.00 3.04 -3.61
N ASP A 12 -10.24 2.87 -4.09
CA ASP A 12 -11.41 3.56 -3.54
C ASP A 12 -11.62 3.19 -2.05
N MET A 13 -11.37 1.93 -1.66
CA MET A 13 -11.45 1.48 -0.27
C MET A 13 -10.40 2.14 0.62
N ILE A 14 -9.15 2.30 0.16
CA ILE A 14 -8.08 3.00 0.90
C ILE A 14 -8.38 4.49 0.95
N GLU A 15 -8.80 5.07 -0.17
CA GLU A 15 -9.10 6.50 -0.28
C GLU A 15 -10.21 6.90 0.70
N ARG A 16 -11.23 6.06 0.85
CA ARG A 16 -12.33 6.23 1.81
C ARG A 16 -11.97 5.83 3.24
N GLY A 17 -10.78 5.26 3.48
CA GLY A 17 -10.32 4.77 4.77
C GLY A 17 -11.04 3.51 5.26
N SER A 18 -11.71 2.78 4.36
CA SER A 18 -12.37 1.50 4.66
C SER A 18 -11.36 0.38 4.87
N ILE A 19 -10.19 0.46 4.21
CA ILE A 19 -9.04 -0.40 4.47
C ILE A 19 -7.80 0.46 4.74
N SER A 20 -6.87 -0.10 5.49
CA SER A 20 -5.59 0.52 5.88
C SER A 20 -4.42 -0.46 5.73
N HIS A 21 -4.60 -1.49 4.90
CA HIS A 21 -3.59 -2.51 4.66
C HIS A 21 -3.38 -2.68 3.16
N LEU A 22 -2.12 -2.87 2.75
CA LEU A 22 -1.70 -3.17 1.39
C LEU A 22 -0.85 -4.43 1.39
N ILE A 23 -0.96 -5.26 0.37
CA ILE A 23 -0.06 -6.40 0.16
C ILE A 23 0.85 -6.02 -1.01
N VAL A 24 2.16 -6.01 -0.79
CA VAL A 24 3.15 -5.56 -1.78
C VAL A 24 4.29 -6.56 -1.89
N CYS A 25 4.97 -6.58 -3.03
CA CYS A 25 6.19 -7.37 -3.20
C CYS A 25 7.32 -6.80 -2.34
N LYS A 26 8.13 -7.68 -1.74
CA LYS A 26 9.36 -7.31 -0.99
C LYS A 26 10.34 -6.51 -1.85
N GLU A 27 10.37 -6.76 -3.15
CA GLU A 27 11.25 -6.09 -4.11
C GLU A 27 10.95 -4.60 -4.26
N GLU A 28 9.74 -4.13 -3.93
CA GLU A 28 9.40 -2.70 -3.91
C GLU A 28 10.22 -1.93 -2.88
N GLY A 29 10.85 -2.62 -1.92
CA GLY A 29 11.78 -2.03 -0.97
C GLY A 29 11.16 -1.01 -0.01
N ILE A 30 9.83 -1.03 0.15
CA ILE A 30 9.07 -0.10 1.00
C ILE A 30 9.47 -0.27 2.47
N GLN A 31 9.67 0.84 3.16
CA GLN A 31 10.08 0.89 4.56
C GLN A 31 9.05 1.60 5.44
N MET A 32 9.11 1.32 6.76
CA MET A 32 8.29 2.05 7.72
C MET A 32 8.60 3.55 7.68
N GLY A 33 7.56 4.36 7.63
CA GLY A 33 7.66 5.82 7.51
C GLY A 33 7.65 6.36 6.09
N ASP A 34 7.75 5.49 5.07
CA ASP A 34 7.72 5.92 3.68
C ASP A 34 6.36 6.51 3.29
N LEU A 35 6.43 7.43 2.32
CA LEU A 35 5.28 7.97 1.63
C LEU A 35 5.10 7.25 0.30
N VAL A 36 3.93 6.62 0.16
CA VAL A 36 3.53 5.87 -1.01
C VAL A 36 2.40 6.61 -1.69
N SER A 37 2.57 6.86 -2.98
CA SER A 37 1.57 7.42 -3.87
C SER A 37 0.83 6.26 -4.54
N LEU A 38 -0.48 6.17 -4.33
CA LEU A 38 -1.32 5.17 -4.96
C LEU A 38 -1.98 5.77 -6.20
N HIS A 39 -2.00 5.00 -7.27
CA HIS A 39 -2.78 5.30 -8.48
C HIS A 39 -3.50 4.05 -8.96
N ASP A 40 -4.66 4.25 -9.59
CA ASP A 40 -5.42 3.18 -10.22
C ASP A 40 -5.18 3.09 -11.75
N ASP A 41 -5.72 2.05 -12.38
CA ASP A 41 -5.64 1.85 -13.84
C ASP A 41 -6.27 2.98 -14.65
N ASN A 42 -7.16 3.78 -14.04
CA ASN A 42 -7.76 4.98 -14.65
C ASN A 42 -6.90 6.22 -14.45
N ASN A 43 -5.69 6.07 -13.92
CA ASN A 43 -4.75 7.13 -13.64
C ASN A 43 -5.32 8.17 -12.65
N LYS A 44 -6.17 7.74 -11.69
CA LYS A 44 -6.53 8.57 -10.54
C LYS A 44 -5.32 8.67 -9.62
N VAL A 45 -4.54 9.73 -9.77
CA VAL A 45 -3.34 9.97 -8.97
C VAL A 45 -3.69 10.92 -7.83
N ASN A 46 -4.14 10.42 -6.67
CA ASN A 46 -4.47 11.33 -5.54
C ASN A 46 -4.50 10.70 -4.14
N CYS A 47 -4.17 9.42 -3.95
CA CYS A 47 -4.13 8.84 -2.60
C CYS A 47 -2.69 8.66 -2.13
N VAL A 48 -2.18 9.61 -1.33
CA VAL A 48 -0.90 9.46 -0.65
C VAL A 48 -1.12 8.86 0.73
N VAL A 49 -0.39 7.79 1.01
CA VAL A 49 -0.45 7.09 2.28
C VAL A 49 0.93 7.01 2.91
N LYS A 50 0.97 7.06 4.24
CA LYS A 50 2.18 6.83 5.03
C LYS A 50 2.18 5.40 5.56
N VAL A 51 3.30 4.71 5.40
CA VAL A 51 3.50 3.36 5.95
C VAL A 51 3.78 3.46 7.44
N ASN A 52 2.92 2.87 8.26
CA ASN A 52 3.10 2.84 9.72
C ASN A 52 3.83 1.59 10.17
N TYR A 53 3.53 0.46 9.53
CA TYR A 53 4.01 -0.85 9.93
C TYR A 53 4.11 -1.77 8.71
N ILE A 54 5.02 -2.74 8.76
CA ILE A 54 5.29 -3.72 7.71
C ILE A 54 5.41 -5.08 8.38
N ASP A 55 4.68 -6.07 7.88
CA ASP A 55 4.81 -7.47 8.25
C ASP A 55 5.14 -8.33 7.03
N CYS A 56 6.34 -8.90 7.04
CA CYS A 56 6.89 -9.72 5.97
C CYS A 56 7.04 -11.21 6.35
N GLU A 57 6.78 -11.57 7.60
CA GLU A 57 7.15 -12.88 8.16
C GLU A 57 6.02 -13.55 8.96
N GLY A 58 5.01 -12.80 9.43
CA GLY A 58 3.96 -13.29 10.33
C GLY A 58 2.55 -13.40 9.75
N SER A 59 2.33 -12.94 8.51
CA SER A 59 0.99 -12.59 8.03
C SER A 59 0.29 -13.61 7.12
N GLY A 60 0.86 -14.80 6.89
CA GLY A 60 0.24 -15.82 6.03
C GLY A 60 0.17 -15.45 4.54
N VAL A 61 0.92 -14.43 4.13
CA VAL A 61 1.17 -14.08 2.73
C VAL A 61 2.38 -14.86 2.20
N ASP A 62 2.47 -14.99 0.89
CA ASP A 62 3.60 -15.64 0.21
C ASP A 62 4.94 -15.02 0.64
N GLU A 63 6.02 -15.81 0.63
CA GLU A 63 7.33 -15.43 1.12
C GLU A 63 7.92 -14.20 0.41
N ASN A 64 7.42 -13.85 -0.77
CA ASN A 64 7.87 -12.70 -1.56
C ASN A 64 7.05 -11.42 -1.29
N TYR A 65 6.04 -11.48 -0.42
CA TYR A 65 5.13 -10.37 -0.16
C TYR A 65 5.19 -9.92 1.31
N CYS A 66 4.80 -8.67 1.53
CA CYS A 66 4.60 -8.10 2.86
C CYS A 66 3.25 -7.40 2.93
N ILE A 67 2.66 -7.42 4.13
CA ILE A 67 1.51 -6.59 4.46
C ILE A 67 2.00 -5.26 5.04
N LEU A 68 1.67 -4.16 4.39
CA LEU A 68 1.89 -2.81 4.89
C LEU A 68 0.63 -2.33 5.59
N ASN A 69 0.74 -1.84 6.83
CA ASN A 69 -0.29 -0.97 7.39
C ASN A 69 0.00 0.47 6.94
N VAL A 70 -0.98 1.09 6.30
CA VAL A 70 -0.87 2.44 5.75
C VAL A 70 -1.95 3.35 6.29
N LYS A 71 -1.62 4.64 6.40
CA LYS A 71 -2.55 5.69 6.80
C LYS A 71 -2.56 6.79 5.76
N LYS A 72 -3.74 7.09 5.22
CA LYS A 72 -3.95 8.23 4.32
C LYS A 72 -3.52 9.54 5.00
N LEU A 73 -2.85 10.38 4.23
CA LEU A 73 -2.46 11.74 4.62
C LEU A 73 -3.53 12.75 4.23
#